data_AF-A0A3D1AI91-F1
#
_entry.id   AF-A0A3D1AI91-F1
#
_cell.length_a   1.000
_cell.length_b   1.000
_cell.length_c   1.000
_cell.angle_alpha   90.00
_cell.angle_beta   90.00
_cell.angle_gamma   90.00
#
_symmetry.space_group_name_H-M   'P 1'
#
loop_
_entity.id
_entity.type
_entity.pdbx_description
1 polymer ?
#
loop_
_entity_poly.entity_id
_entity_poly.type
_entity_poly.pdbx_seq_one_letter_code
_entity_poly.pdbx_strand_id
1 'polypeptide(L)' 'MKIKVCGMRSPENIRRIETLDIDYMGFIFYHGSPRRVFGDDECLHAIRLCTKRKVGV' A
#
# COMPACT_ATOMS: atom_id res chain seq x y z
N MET A 1 -7.95 3.45 19.02
CA MET A 1 -8.59 3.50 17.69
C MET A 1 -7.57 3.02 16.67
N LYS A 2 -7.97 2.29 15.61
CA LYS A 2 -7.02 1.85 14.55
C LYS A 2 -7.39 2.43 13.20
N ILE A 3 -6.40 2.91 12.45
CA ILE A 3 -6.56 3.57 11.15
C ILE A 3 -5.94 2.71 10.05
N LYS A 4 -6.71 2.48 8.97
CA LYS A 4 -6.29 1.74 7.79
C LYS A 4 -6.48 2.58 6.53
N VAL A 5 -5.46 2.61 5.68
CA VAL A 5 -5.53 3.20 4.33
C VAL A 5 -5.50 2.10 3.29
N CYS A 6 -6.43 2.08 2.33
CA CYS A 6 -6.67 0.93 1.44
C CYS A 6 -6.44 1.26 -0.05
N GLY A 7 -5.92 0.29 -0.82
CA GLY A 7 -5.75 0.38 -2.27
C GLY A 7 -4.56 1.24 -2.67
N MET A 8 -3.45 1.13 -1.94
CA MET A 8 -2.20 1.80 -2.25
C MET A 8 -1.51 1.12 -3.44
N ARG A 9 -1.10 1.93 -4.43
CA ARG A 9 -0.43 1.48 -5.66
C ARG A 9 0.60 2.47 -6.22
N SER A 10 0.82 3.60 -5.52
CA SER A 10 1.78 4.62 -5.92
C SER A 10 2.95 4.58 -4.92
N PRO A 11 4.19 4.38 -5.37
CA PRO A 11 5.35 4.34 -4.49
C PRO A 11 5.48 5.60 -3.65
N GLU A 12 5.30 6.77 -4.27
CA GLU A 12 5.37 8.07 -3.58
C GLU A 12 4.28 8.20 -2.52
N ASN A 13 3.04 7.82 -2.86
CA ASN A 13 1.94 7.90 -1.90
C ASN A 13 2.13 6.92 -0.73
N ILE A 14 2.67 5.73 -0.99
CA ILE A 14 3.02 4.75 0.06
C ILE A 14 4.01 5.37 1.04
N ARG A 15 5.10 5.96 0.53
CA ARG A 15 6.13 6.60 1.37
C ARG A 15 5.58 7.77 2.18
N ARG A 16 4.69 8.59 1.59
CA ARG A 16 4.07 9.72 2.28
C ARG A 16 3.08 9.27 3.36
N ILE A 17 2.22 8.30 3.06
CA ILE A 17 1.23 7.79 4.02
C ILE A 17 1.92 7.01 5.15
N GLU A 18 3.05 6.37 4.87
CA GLU A 18 3.85 5.69 5.88
C GLU A 18 4.38 6.62 6.98
N THR A 19 4.59 7.92 6.69
CA THR A 19 5.03 8.87 7.72
C THR A 19 3.91 9.29 8.67
N LEU A 20 2.66 8.95 8.35
CA LEU A 20 1.49 9.27 9.18
C LEU A 20 1.26 8.22 10.27
N ASP A 21 0.47 8.61 11.27
CA ASP A 21 0.04 7.73 12.35
C ASP A 21 -1.12 6.83 11.91
N ILE A 22 -0.81 5.88 11.03
CA ILE A 22 -1.72 4.81 10.61
C ILE A 22 -1.23 3.45 11.10
N ASP A 23 -2.15 2.53 11.35
CA ASP A 23 -1.83 1.17 11.79
C ASP A 23 -1.63 0.21 10.61
N TYR A 24 -2.42 0.37 9.54
CA TYR A 24 -2.45 -0.57 8.41
C TYR A 24 -2.42 0.08 7.05
N MET A 25 -1.69 -0.54 6.14
CA MET A 25 -1.68 -0.20 4.72
C MET A 25 -2.20 -1.38 3.89
N GLY A 26 -3.20 -1.10 3.06
CA GLY A 26 -3.91 -2.08 2.23
C GLY A 26 -3.46 -2.06 0.78
N PHE A 27 -3.08 -3.22 0.27
CA PHE A 27 -2.66 -3.43 -1.12
C PHE A 27 -3.64 -4.39 -1.80
N ILE A 28 -3.96 -4.14 -3.07
CA ILE A 28 -4.92 -4.96 -3.82
C ILE A 28 -4.17 -5.65 -4.95
N PHE A 29 -4.19 -6.98 -4.98
CA PHE A 29 -3.59 -7.81 -6.01
C PHE A 29 -4.66 -8.44 -6.93
N TYR A 30 -5.93 -8.37 -6.55
CA TYR A 30 -7.05 -8.80 -7.38
C TYR A 30 -7.10 -8.12 -8.76
N HIS A 31 -7.10 -8.93 -9.82
CA HIS A 31 -7.09 -8.50 -11.23
C HIS A 31 -8.21 -7.55 -11.62
N GLY A 32 -9.41 -7.70 -11.08
CA GLY A 32 -10.57 -6.87 -11.42
C GLY A 32 -10.62 -5.51 -10.72
N SER A 33 -9.63 -5.17 -9.88
CA SER A 33 -9.62 -3.88 -9.19
C SER A 33 -8.87 -2.79 -9.99
N PRO A 34 -9.42 -1.58 -10.12
CA PRO A 34 -8.68 -0.44 -10.69
C PRO A 34 -7.51 0.02 -9.81
N ARG A 35 -7.54 -0.35 -8.52
CA ARG A 35 -6.49 -0.04 -7.53
C ARG A 35 -5.48 -1.19 -7.38
N ARG A 36 -5.47 -2.13 -8.32
CA ARG A 36 -4.53 -3.24 -8.34
C ARG A 36 -3.09 -2.76 -8.41
N VAL A 37 -2.23 -3.36 -7.61
CA VAL A 37 -0.78 -3.26 -7.70
C VAL A 37 -0.34 -4.06 -8.93
N PHE A 38 0.24 -3.40 -9.93
CA PHE A 38 0.68 -4.05 -11.16
C PHE A 38 1.98 -3.46 -11.68
N GLY A 39 2.91 -4.34 -12.10
CA GLY A 39 3.94 -4.05 -13.11
C GLY A 39 4.93 -2.92 -12.82
N ASP A 40 4.96 -2.41 -11.59
CA ASP A 40 5.85 -1.34 -11.17
C ASP A 40 6.78 -1.88 -10.07
N ASP A 41 8.03 -2.15 -10.45
CA ASP A 41 9.07 -2.60 -9.55
C ASP A 41 9.28 -1.61 -8.40
N GLU A 42 9.09 -0.31 -8.62
CA GLU A 42 9.19 0.70 -7.59
C GLU A 42 8.03 0.61 -6.59
N CYS A 43 6.81 0.31 -7.07
CA CYS A 43 5.66 0.15 -6.19
C CYS A 43 5.86 -1.08 -5.31
N LEU A 44 6.28 -2.21 -5.89
CA LEU A 44 6.59 -3.41 -5.14
C LEU A 44 7.73 -3.19 -4.15
N HIS A 45 8.75 -2.42 -4.52
CA HIS A 45 9.84 -2.03 -3.64
C HIS A 45 9.33 -1.19 -2.46
N ALA A 46 8.49 -0.18 -2.70
CA ALA A 46 7.90 0.63 -1.64
C ALA A 46 7.01 -0.20 -0.70
N ILE A 47 6.21 -1.13 -1.24
CA ILE A 47 5.41 -2.05 -0.43
C ILE A 47 6.30 -2.95 0.44
N ARG A 48 7.41 -3.45 -0.11
CA ARG A 48 8.37 -4.29 0.63
C ARG A 48 9.02 -3.53 1.78
N LEU A 49 9.46 -2.30 1.54
CA LEU A 49 10.10 -1.45 2.55
C LEU A 49 9.13 -0.84 3.55
N CYS A 50 7.83 -0.78 3.24
CA CYS A 50 6.82 -0.24 4.16
C CYS A 50 6.85 -0.95 5.52
N THR A 51 6.99 -0.15 6.57
CA THR A 51 7.08 -0.51 7.99
C THR A 51 5.71 -0.69 8.64
N LYS A 52 4.65 -0.14 8.05
CA LYS A 52 3.28 -0.30 8.54
C LYS A 52 2.77 -1.71 8.30
N ARG A 53 1.78 -2.14 9.09
CA ARG A 53 1.20 -3.49 8.94
C ARG A 53 0.50 -3.58 7.59
N LYS A 54 0.92 -4.55 6.78
CA LYS A 54 0.42 -4.74 5.42
C LYS A 54 -0.76 -5.69 5.45
N VAL A 55 -1.81 -5.37 4.69
CA VAL A 55 -2.98 -6.24 4.48
C VAL A 55 -3.35 -6.19 3.00
N GLY A 56 -4.01 -7.22 2.49
CA GLY A 56 -4.39 -7.23 1.08
C GLY A 56 -5.35 -8.33 0.69
N VAL A 57 -5.84 -8.23 -0.54
CA VAL A 57 -6.73 -9.16 -1.23
C VAL A 57 -6.26 -9.42 -2.66
#